data_AF-A0A7X3FSY2-F1
#
_entry.id   AF-A0A7X3FSY2-F1
#
_cell.length_a   1.000
_cell.length_b   1.000
_cell.length_c   1.000
_cell.angle_alpha   90.00
_cell.angle_beta   90.00
_cell.angle_gamma   90.00
#
_symmetry.space_group_name_H-M   'P 1'
#
loop_
_entity.id
_entity.type
_entity.pdbx_description
1 polymer ?
#
loop_
_entity_poly.entity_id
_entity_poly.type
_entity_poly.pdbx_seq_one_letter_code
_entity_poly.pdbx_strand_id
1 'polypeptide(L)'
;MRTINKGLAASSLVLILVAGLSAPALAQSAGTIDFGDDSSQWANDGECDDPRFAGAGMASELVDADLARDATDCRTLFEAGSITLTAPDTGDSADISAIDFGDDTSDWARDGECDDPRFAGSAMAIELEDIDIGRDATDCRTAYEAGSITLVGESDPAMLGDIEFGDDTSEWANDLECDDPRFAGDGMASELSETNILRDATDCRQAYEDGTIALVDPDATPATTVPASMLEQIAARIDFGDDSGSWANDGECDDPDFTGPGVVSDPIEADRLHDASDCRAAFLAGTATLKSTAGAVGAFDYGSDTSEWANDGQCDDWRFTGPGMAKKLSSADVMGDASDCRALETSGEISIKPVFSPDYELGAPYDSAGVVFGDNSSSYADDGICDDPRFEGPGTATTMLDSDSERDAADCRTLFEAGKITLR
;
A
#
# COMPACT_ATOMS: atom_id res chain seq x y z
N MET A 1 7.54 24.59 -86.14
CA MET A 1 8.30 25.80 -85.72
C MET A 1 7.32 26.88 -85.32
N ARG A 2 7.61 27.61 -84.24
CA ARG A 2 6.84 28.68 -83.55
C ARG A 2 5.98 28.18 -82.38
N THR A 3 6.60 28.02 -81.20
CA THR A 3 6.72 29.02 -80.11
C THR A 3 5.38 29.31 -79.44
N ILE A 4 5.09 28.58 -78.36
CA ILE A 4 4.08 28.95 -77.36
C ILE A 4 4.84 29.50 -76.15
N ASN A 5 4.45 30.72 -75.78
CA ASN A 5 5.07 31.59 -74.81
C ASN A 5 5.05 31.02 -73.38
N LYS A 6 6.16 31.29 -72.68
CA LYS A 6 6.27 31.22 -71.23
C LYS A 6 5.41 32.32 -70.60
N GLY A 7 4.46 31.94 -69.75
CA GLY A 7 3.80 32.82 -68.80
C GLY A 7 4.23 32.41 -67.39
N LEU A 8 5.11 33.20 -66.78
CA LEU A 8 5.34 33.19 -65.33
C LEU A 8 4.12 33.83 -64.65
N ALA A 9 3.58 33.21 -63.61
CA ALA A 9 2.93 33.92 -62.51
C ALA A 9 2.69 33.01 -61.29
N ALA A 10 3.41 33.34 -60.21
CA ALA A 10 3.01 33.26 -58.79
C ALA A 10 2.67 31.88 -58.18
N SER A 11 3.71 31.21 -57.68
CA SER A 11 3.59 30.33 -56.50
C SER A 11 3.36 31.20 -55.26
N SER A 12 2.13 31.24 -54.75
CA SER A 12 1.84 31.72 -53.41
C SER A 12 2.08 30.59 -52.42
N LEU A 13 3.31 30.52 -51.89
CA LEU A 13 3.64 29.69 -50.74
C LEU A 13 3.08 30.38 -49.50
N VAL A 14 1.91 29.95 -49.03
CA VAL A 14 1.34 30.39 -47.75
C VAL A 14 2.11 29.66 -46.65
N LEU A 15 3.12 30.33 -46.10
CA LEU A 15 3.79 29.92 -44.88
C LEU A 15 2.88 30.31 -43.71
N ILE A 16 2.05 29.36 -43.24
CA ILE A 16 1.32 29.51 -42.00
C ILE A 16 2.35 29.37 -40.87
N LEU A 17 2.81 30.51 -40.36
CA LEU A 17 3.59 30.60 -39.13
C LEU A 17 2.61 30.34 -37.98
N VAL A 18 2.42 29.07 -37.61
CA VAL A 18 1.78 28.72 -36.34
C VAL A 18 2.79 29.08 -35.26
N ALA A 19 2.61 30.26 -34.67
CA ALA A 19 3.25 30.62 -33.42
C ALA A 19 2.73 29.64 -32.36
N GLY A 20 3.52 28.60 -32.09
CA GLY A 20 3.35 27.79 -30.90
C GLY A 20 3.54 28.71 -29.70
N LEU A 21 2.46 28.96 -28.98
CA LEU A 21 2.56 29.42 -27.60
C LEU A 21 3.07 28.22 -26.78
N SER A 22 4.37 27.99 -26.82
CA SER A 22 5.04 27.31 -25.73
C SER A 22 4.91 28.25 -24.54
N ALA A 23 4.18 27.80 -23.51
CA ALA A 23 4.18 28.45 -22.22
C ALA A 23 5.65 28.64 -21.78
N PRO A 24 6.01 29.78 -21.16
CA PRO A 24 7.30 29.89 -20.52
C PRO A 24 7.33 28.85 -19.40
N ALA A 25 8.06 27.74 -19.62
CA ALA A 25 8.61 27.00 -18.50
C ALA A 25 9.35 28.03 -17.64
N LEU A 26 8.95 28.13 -16.38
CA LEU A 26 9.60 28.98 -15.41
C LEU A 26 11.07 28.55 -15.37
N ALA A 27 11.95 29.31 -16.02
CA ALA A 27 13.38 29.14 -15.88
C ALA A 27 13.71 29.45 -14.42
N GLN A 28 13.79 28.41 -13.58
CA GLN A 28 14.40 28.53 -12.27
C GLN A 28 15.82 29.05 -12.50
N SER A 29 16.12 30.19 -11.89
CA SER A 29 17.44 30.81 -12.01
C SER A 29 18.47 29.93 -11.30
N ALA A 30 19.49 29.46 -12.02
CA ALA A 30 20.60 28.68 -11.46
C ALA A 30 21.30 29.35 -10.25
N GLY A 31 21.16 30.67 -10.10
CA GLY A 31 21.72 31.42 -8.98
C GLY A 31 21.09 31.15 -7.60
N THR A 32 20.02 30.35 -7.51
CA THR A 32 19.35 30.01 -6.23
C THR A 32 19.42 28.53 -5.87
N ILE A 33 20.03 27.69 -6.71
CA ILE A 33 20.12 26.25 -6.48
C ILE A 33 21.49 25.93 -5.87
N ASP A 34 21.49 25.21 -4.76
CA ASP A 34 22.72 24.66 -4.19
C ASP A 34 23.07 23.33 -4.86
N PHE A 35 23.98 23.42 -5.83
CA PHE A 35 24.50 22.26 -6.55
C PHE A 35 25.50 21.42 -5.73
N GLY A 36 25.97 21.93 -4.58
CA GLY A 36 26.94 21.22 -3.72
C GLY A 36 28.39 21.26 -4.22
N ASP A 37 29.11 20.15 -4.11
CA ASP A 37 30.52 20.00 -4.50
C ASP A 37 30.76 18.85 -5.52
N ASP A 38 32.02 18.56 -5.87
CA ASP A 38 32.41 17.48 -6.80
C ASP A 38 33.12 16.33 -6.06
N SER A 39 32.63 15.97 -4.87
CA SER A 39 33.29 14.95 -4.03
C SER A 39 32.95 13.50 -4.40
N SER A 40 31.97 13.26 -5.27
CA SER A 40 31.63 11.92 -5.74
C SER A 40 32.74 11.33 -6.63
N GLN A 41 32.80 9.99 -6.68
CA GLN A 41 33.67 9.27 -7.63
C GLN A 41 33.20 9.40 -9.08
N TRP A 42 31.94 9.78 -9.28
CA TRP A 42 31.29 9.95 -10.59
C TRP A 42 31.25 11.41 -11.03
N ALA A 43 31.60 12.35 -10.15
CA ALA A 43 31.64 13.76 -10.49
C ALA A 43 32.60 14.10 -11.66
N ASN A 44 32.19 15.04 -12.51
CA ASN A 44 32.93 15.50 -13.70
C ASN A 44 33.08 14.45 -14.81
N ASP A 45 32.15 13.51 -14.94
CA ASP A 45 32.13 12.51 -16.00
C ASP A 45 31.26 12.89 -17.22
N GLY A 46 30.51 13.99 -17.10
CA GLY A 46 29.66 14.56 -18.14
C GLY A 46 28.18 14.16 -18.03
N GLU A 47 27.80 13.38 -17.02
CA GLU A 47 26.42 13.13 -16.62
C GLU A 47 26.13 13.82 -15.27
N CYS A 48 24.86 14.03 -14.91
CA CYS A 48 24.48 14.51 -13.58
C CYS A 48 24.08 13.32 -12.71
N ASP A 49 24.81 13.08 -11.62
CA ASP A 49 24.54 11.98 -10.68
C ASP A 49 23.64 12.37 -9.50
N ASP A 50 23.31 13.66 -9.37
CA ASP A 50 22.52 14.15 -8.24
C ASP A 50 21.03 13.80 -8.39
N PRO A 51 20.47 12.94 -7.51
CA PRO A 51 19.08 12.47 -7.63
C PRO A 51 18.03 13.59 -7.49
N ARG A 52 18.41 14.81 -7.07
CA ARG A 52 17.52 15.98 -7.04
C ARG A 52 17.16 16.49 -8.45
N PHE A 53 17.86 16.05 -9.49
CA PHE A 53 17.61 16.51 -10.85
C PHE A 53 16.98 15.43 -11.73
N ALA A 54 16.31 15.84 -12.79
CA ALA A 54 15.74 14.95 -13.79
C ALA A 54 15.88 15.56 -15.19
N GLY A 55 16.13 14.73 -16.21
CA GLY A 55 16.16 15.16 -17.60
C GLY A 55 17.22 14.46 -18.44
N ALA A 56 17.52 15.05 -19.60
CA ALA A 56 18.51 14.51 -20.53
C ALA A 56 19.93 14.86 -20.06
N GLY A 57 20.75 13.82 -19.82
CA GLY A 57 22.09 13.96 -19.26
C GLY A 57 22.20 13.54 -17.79
N MET A 58 21.13 13.00 -17.19
CA MET A 58 21.24 12.28 -15.91
C MET A 58 21.99 10.96 -16.10
N ALA A 59 22.73 10.55 -15.07
CA ALA A 59 23.33 9.23 -15.02
C ALA A 59 22.27 8.13 -15.05
N SER A 60 22.64 6.95 -15.55
CA SER A 60 21.70 5.83 -15.69
C SER A 60 21.29 5.18 -14.36
N GLU A 61 22.08 5.37 -13.32
CA GLU A 61 21.85 4.87 -11.96
C GLU A 61 22.06 6.05 -11.01
N LEU A 62 21.03 6.38 -10.22
CA LEU A 62 21.05 7.49 -9.27
C LEU A 62 20.97 6.92 -7.86
N VAL A 63 21.85 7.36 -6.98
CA VAL A 63 21.92 6.90 -5.59
C VAL A 63 22.07 8.08 -4.63
N ASP A 64 21.50 7.95 -3.42
CA ASP A 64 21.53 9.03 -2.41
C ASP A 64 22.94 9.44 -1.98
N ALA A 65 23.92 8.55 -2.15
CA ALA A 65 25.32 8.84 -1.83
C ALA A 65 25.93 9.96 -2.69
N ASP A 66 25.33 10.25 -3.85
CA ASP A 66 25.77 11.26 -4.83
C ASP A 66 24.97 12.58 -4.73
N LEU A 67 24.06 12.67 -3.76
CA LEU A 67 23.29 13.88 -3.44
C LEU A 67 24.22 15.08 -3.20
N ALA A 68 24.10 16.12 -4.03
CA ALA A 68 24.89 17.35 -3.97
C ALA A 68 26.42 17.13 -4.09
N ARG A 69 26.86 16.08 -4.79
CA ARG A 69 28.29 15.72 -4.92
C ARG A 69 28.80 15.66 -6.35
N ASP A 70 27.99 16.09 -7.30
CA ASP A 70 28.34 16.24 -8.71
C ASP A 70 27.91 17.62 -9.24
N ALA A 71 28.40 18.67 -8.57
CA ALA A 71 27.93 20.03 -8.78
C ALA A 71 28.22 20.59 -10.17
N THR A 72 29.38 20.25 -10.75
CA THR A 72 29.84 20.84 -12.02
C THR A 72 29.00 20.37 -13.21
N ASP A 73 28.69 19.07 -13.30
CA ASP A 73 27.93 18.53 -14.43
C ASP A 73 26.44 18.84 -14.29
N CYS A 74 25.87 18.66 -13.10
CA CYS A 74 24.48 19.04 -12.82
C CYS A 74 24.22 20.54 -13.08
N ARG A 75 25.13 21.44 -12.68
CA ARG A 75 24.98 22.88 -13.00
C ARG A 75 25.04 23.14 -14.49
N THR A 76 25.98 22.52 -15.18
CA THR A 76 26.17 22.71 -16.63
C THR A 76 24.94 22.25 -17.40
N LEU A 77 24.39 21.09 -17.06
CA LEU A 77 23.20 20.53 -17.70
C LEU A 77 21.93 21.32 -17.33
N PHE A 78 21.84 21.82 -16.10
CA PHE A 78 20.71 22.64 -15.65
C PHE A 78 20.70 24.02 -16.35
N GLU A 79 21.85 24.69 -16.43
CA GLU A 79 21.99 25.96 -17.16
C GLU A 79 21.76 25.80 -18.67
N ALA A 80 22.09 24.62 -19.22
CA ALA A 80 21.75 24.26 -20.59
C ALA A 80 20.25 23.93 -20.79
N GLY A 81 19.48 23.84 -19.71
CA GLY A 81 18.06 23.46 -19.72
C GLY A 81 17.81 22.00 -20.12
N SER A 82 18.83 21.15 -20.01
CA SER A 82 18.75 19.71 -20.35
C SER A 82 18.21 18.88 -19.20
N ILE A 83 18.47 19.33 -17.96
CA ILE A 83 17.89 18.80 -16.74
C ILE A 83 17.16 19.90 -15.96
N THR A 84 16.21 19.51 -15.13
CA THR A 84 15.45 20.37 -14.22
C THR A 84 15.62 19.86 -12.80
N LEU A 85 15.60 20.76 -11.82
CA LEU A 85 15.52 20.37 -10.42
C LEU A 85 14.14 19.77 -10.19
N THR A 86 14.10 18.49 -9.88
CA THR A 86 12.90 17.83 -9.38
C THR A 86 12.56 18.52 -8.06
N ALA A 87 11.30 18.89 -7.85
CA ALA A 87 10.89 19.36 -6.52
C ALA A 87 11.38 18.32 -5.52
N PRO A 88 12.11 18.71 -4.46
CA PRO A 88 12.58 17.70 -3.53
C PRO A 88 11.35 16.96 -3.00
N ASP A 89 11.46 15.65 -2.82
CA ASP A 89 10.65 14.95 -1.82
C ASP A 89 11.11 15.48 -0.44
N THR A 90 10.81 16.75 -0.20
CA THR A 90 10.67 17.29 1.13
C THR A 90 9.26 16.93 1.54
N GLY A 91 9.14 15.90 2.38
CA GLY A 91 8.13 15.97 3.43
C GLY A 91 8.24 17.36 4.04
N ASP A 92 7.20 18.14 3.81
CA ASP A 92 6.95 19.53 4.19
C ASP A 92 8.20 20.37 4.57
N SER A 93 8.81 21.03 3.58
CA SER A 93 9.85 22.04 3.84
C SER A 93 9.22 23.34 4.34
N ALA A 94 8.86 23.34 5.62
CA ALA A 94 8.73 24.60 6.35
C ALA A 94 10.07 25.36 6.25
N ASP A 95 10.01 26.66 5.95
CA ASP A 95 11.17 27.56 5.98
C ASP A 95 11.93 27.32 7.30
N ILE A 96 13.19 26.85 7.27
CA ILE A 96 13.97 26.49 8.47
C ILE A 96 14.03 27.64 9.48
N SER A 97 13.91 28.88 8.99
CA SER A 97 13.86 30.08 9.82
C SER A 97 12.55 30.26 10.61
N ALA A 98 11.49 29.50 10.27
CA ALA A 98 10.20 29.46 10.92
C ALA A 98 10.09 28.36 12.00
N ILE A 99 11.02 27.39 12.03
CA ILE A 99 11.02 26.31 13.02
C ILE A 99 11.64 26.82 14.34
N ASP A 100 10.85 26.77 15.42
CA ASP A 100 11.32 27.09 16.76
C ASP A 100 11.93 25.86 17.44
N PHE A 101 13.24 25.67 17.24
CA PHE A 101 14.03 24.61 17.88
C PHE A 101 14.21 24.83 19.40
N GLY A 102 13.92 26.03 19.93
CA GLY A 102 14.04 26.31 21.36
C GLY A 102 15.47 26.56 21.87
N ASP A 103 15.81 26.02 23.04
CA ASP A 103 17.12 26.16 23.72
C ASP A 103 17.78 24.81 24.07
N ASP A 104 18.92 24.81 24.77
CA ASP A 104 19.65 23.59 25.20
C ASP A 104 19.60 23.43 26.72
N THR A 105 18.40 23.45 27.30
CA THR A 105 18.22 23.41 28.76
C THR A 105 17.85 22.04 29.33
N SER A 106 17.60 21.01 28.50
CA SER A 106 17.36 19.65 29.00
C SER A 106 18.63 19.03 29.56
N ASP A 107 18.47 17.95 30.34
CA ASP A 107 19.60 17.15 30.84
C ASP A 107 20.26 16.33 29.71
N TRP A 108 19.53 16.14 28.61
CA TRP A 108 19.92 15.37 27.42
C TRP A 108 20.43 16.24 26.26
N ALA A 109 20.29 17.57 26.35
CA ALA A 109 20.75 18.47 25.30
C ALA A 109 22.24 18.32 24.98
N ARG A 110 22.58 18.33 23.68
CA ARG A 110 23.97 18.20 23.16
C ARG A 110 24.61 16.84 23.42
N ASP A 111 23.84 15.76 23.46
CA ASP A 111 24.37 14.41 23.57
C ASP A 111 24.55 13.70 22.21
N GLY A 112 24.07 14.34 21.13
CA GLY A 112 24.20 13.87 19.75
C GLY A 112 22.95 13.22 19.18
N GLU A 113 21.85 13.18 19.94
CA GLU A 113 20.53 12.72 19.51
C GLU A 113 19.52 13.88 19.68
N CYS A 114 18.42 13.89 18.92
CA CYS A 114 17.35 14.86 19.12
C CYS A 114 16.33 14.34 20.13
N ASP A 115 16.17 15.03 21.26
CA ASP A 115 15.23 14.64 22.33
C ASP A 115 13.85 15.31 22.22
N ASP A 116 13.66 16.19 21.24
CA ASP A 116 12.43 16.96 21.10
C ASP A 116 11.34 16.15 20.35
N PRO A 117 10.26 15.70 21.02
CA PRO A 117 9.25 14.83 20.40
C PRO A 117 8.43 15.52 19.30
N ARG A 118 8.65 16.82 19.04
CA ARG A 118 8.10 17.51 17.87
C ARG A 118 8.79 17.10 16.56
N PHE A 119 9.88 16.34 16.62
CA PHE A 119 10.60 15.85 15.46
C PHE A 119 10.52 14.32 15.36
N ALA A 120 10.73 13.78 14.16
CA ALA A 120 10.77 12.34 13.91
C ALA A 120 11.89 11.98 12.94
N GLY A 121 12.54 10.84 13.14
CA GLY A 121 13.55 10.33 12.21
C GLY A 121 14.67 9.54 12.87
N SER A 122 15.68 9.20 12.08
CA SER A 122 16.77 8.28 12.46
C SER A 122 17.75 8.83 13.49
N ALA A 123 17.74 10.15 13.73
CA ALA A 123 18.59 10.81 14.72
C ALA A 123 17.82 11.27 15.97
N MET A 124 16.62 10.72 16.20
CA MET A 124 15.88 10.91 17.45
C MET A 124 16.46 10.03 18.56
N ALA A 125 16.38 10.52 19.80
CA ALA A 125 16.62 9.68 20.98
C ALA A 125 15.59 8.54 21.06
N ILE A 126 15.99 7.43 21.68
CA ILE A 126 15.14 6.23 21.79
C ILE A 126 13.99 6.44 22.78
N GLU A 127 14.23 7.20 23.85
CA GLU A 127 13.21 7.59 24.83
C GLU A 127 12.97 9.10 24.69
N LEU A 128 11.73 9.48 24.38
CA LEU A 128 11.32 10.88 24.21
C LEU A 128 10.35 11.24 25.32
N GLU A 129 10.59 12.39 25.97
CA GLU A 129 9.71 12.92 27.01
C GLU A 129 9.20 14.32 26.63
N ASP A 130 7.93 14.60 26.91
CA ASP A 130 7.32 15.93 26.69
C ASP A 130 8.08 17.06 27.40
N ILE A 131 8.83 16.73 28.46
CA ILE A 131 9.64 17.71 29.19
C ILE A 131 10.81 18.25 28.37
N ASP A 132 11.18 17.60 27.27
CA ASP A 132 12.32 17.94 26.42
C ASP A 132 11.93 18.70 25.14
N ILE A 133 10.64 18.98 24.96
CA ILE A 133 10.10 19.85 23.90
C ILE A 133 10.80 21.22 23.92
N GLY A 134 11.50 21.53 22.82
CA GLY A 134 12.22 22.79 22.61
C GLY A 134 13.40 23.01 23.54
N ARG A 135 13.99 21.93 24.08
CA ARG A 135 15.07 22.02 25.07
C ARG A 135 16.36 21.29 24.67
N ASP A 136 16.39 20.76 23.45
CA ASP A 136 17.56 20.20 22.78
C ASP A 136 17.74 20.80 21.36
N ALA A 137 17.86 22.13 21.32
CA ALA A 137 17.84 22.86 20.06
C ALA A 137 19.03 22.57 19.14
N THR A 138 20.22 22.31 19.69
CA THR A 138 21.44 22.14 18.91
C THR A 138 21.42 20.84 18.10
N ASP A 139 21.02 19.74 18.71
CA ASP A 139 21.07 18.42 18.07
C ASP A 139 19.88 18.26 17.12
N CYS A 140 18.68 18.66 17.53
CA CYS A 140 17.50 18.69 16.65
C CYS A 140 17.70 19.61 15.43
N ARG A 141 18.32 20.78 15.57
CA ARG A 141 18.65 21.62 14.40
C ARG A 141 19.63 20.92 13.47
N THR A 142 20.69 20.34 14.04
CA THR A 142 21.73 19.68 13.26
C THR A 142 21.17 18.48 12.49
N ALA A 143 20.34 17.67 13.15
CA ALA A 143 19.69 16.52 12.56
C ALA A 143 18.65 16.93 11.49
N TYR A 144 17.90 18.02 11.71
CA TYR A 144 16.94 18.54 10.74
C TYR A 144 17.64 19.10 9.50
N GLU A 145 18.70 19.89 9.68
CA GLU A 145 19.52 20.43 8.58
C GLU A 145 20.22 19.32 7.79
N ALA A 146 20.53 18.19 8.44
CA ALA A 146 21.05 16.98 7.80
C ALA A 146 19.97 16.10 7.14
N GLY A 147 18.69 16.47 7.24
CA GLY A 147 17.56 15.68 6.73
C GLY A 147 17.37 14.33 7.44
N SER A 148 18.02 14.13 8.59
CA SER A 148 17.94 12.87 9.36
C SER A 148 16.72 12.81 10.26
N ILE A 149 16.11 13.96 10.53
CA ILE A 149 14.80 14.12 11.18
C ILE A 149 13.97 15.17 10.44
N THR A 150 12.66 15.06 10.54
CA THR A 150 11.68 16.03 10.04
C THR A 150 10.89 16.61 11.22
N LEU A 151 10.37 17.82 11.06
CA LEU A 151 9.44 18.42 12.01
C LEU A 151 8.09 17.76 11.76
N VAL A 152 7.51 17.21 12.82
CA VAL A 152 6.18 16.62 12.75
C VAL A 152 5.19 17.78 12.59
N GLY A 153 4.82 18.09 11.34
CA GLY A 153 3.93 19.18 10.96
C GLY A 153 2.73 18.66 10.16
N GLU A 154 1.54 18.74 10.76
CA GLU A 154 0.14 18.66 10.27
C GLU A 154 -0.27 17.72 9.12
N SER A 155 0.61 16.92 8.52
CA SER A 155 0.26 15.97 7.46
C SER A 155 1.31 14.87 7.27
N ASP A 156 1.57 14.08 8.32
CA ASP A 156 2.11 12.72 8.15
C ASP A 156 1.61 11.80 9.29
N PRO A 157 0.99 10.62 9.01
CA PRO A 157 0.29 9.77 9.99
C PRO A 157 1.18 9.01 11.00
N ALA A 158 2.43 9.42 11.20
CA ALA A 158 3.36 8.73 12.10
C ALA A 158 3.30 9.20 13.56
N MET A 159 2.46 10.18 13.90
CA MET A 159 2.10 10.56 15.26
C MET A 159 0.59 10.75 15.39
N LEU A 160 -0.17 9.65 15.24
CA LEU A 160 -1.42 9.55 15.98
C LEU A 160 -1.04 9.40 17.46
N GLY A 161 -0.97 10.54 18.17
CA GLY A 161 -1.41 10.51 19.56
C GLY A 161 -2.77 9.84 19.55
N ASP A 162 -2.94 8.79 20.36
CA ASP A 162 -4.12 7.94 20.48
C ASP A 162 -5.34 8.51 19.75
N ILE A 163 -5.76 7.92 18.63
CA ILE A 163 -6.98 8.35 17.92
C ILE A 163 -8.06 8.58 18.97
N GLU A 164 -8.54 9.81 19.05
CA GLU A 164 -9.61 10.16 19.98
C GLU A 164 -10.90 9.57 19.39
N PHE A 165 -11.23 8.35 19.81
CA PHE A 165 -12.48 7.68 19.44
C PHE A 165 -13.68 8.25 20.20
N GLY A 166 -13.46 8.92 21.33
CA GLY A 166 -14.49 9.58 22.13
C GLY A 166 -15.17 8.67 23.16
N ASP A 167 -16.49 8.78 23.31
CA ASP A 167 -17.32 7.98 24.21
C ASP A 167 -18.50 7.29 23.49
N ASP A 168 -19.32 6.51 24.20
CA ASP A 168 -20.48 5.79 23.61
C ASP A 168 -21.81 6.49 23.96
N THR A 169 -21.88 7.82 23.85
CA THR A 169 -23.07 8.58 24.27
C THR A 169 -24.13 8.78 23.19
N SER A 170 -23.92 8.33 21.95
CA SER A 170 -24.93 8.39 20.90
C SER A 170 -26.04 7.35 21.11
N GLU A 171 -27.16 7.48 20.39
CA GLU A 171 -28.22 6.44 20.41
C GLU A 171 -27.91 5.24 19.51
N TRP A 172 -26.84 5.37 18.72
CA TRP A 172 -26.36 4.42 17.72
C TRP A 172 -25.05 3.75 18.15
N ALA A 173 -24.43 4.18 19.26
CA ALA A 173 -23.22 3.56 19.77
C ALA A 173 -23.43 2.09 20.19
N ASN A 174 -22.41 1.25 19.96
CA ASN A 174 -22.43 -0.20 20.24
C ASN A 174 -23.46 -0.97 19.40
N ASP A 175 -23.70 -0.56 18.17
CA ASP A 175 -24.56 -1.26 17.21
C ASP A 175 -23.80 -2.05 16.14
N LEU A 176 -22.46 -2.10 16.26
CA LEU A 176 -21.50 -2.78 15.38
C LEU A 176 -21.21 -2.04 14.06
N GLU A 177 -21.66 -0.80 13.91
CA GLU A 177 -21.27 0.09 12.82
C GLU A 177 -20.58 1.33 13.40
N CYS A 178 -19.55 1.85 12.73
CA CYS A 178 -18.94 3.12 13.10
C CYS A 178 -19.80 4.28 12.58
N ASP A 179 -20.36 5.08 13.48
CA ASP A 179 -21.17 6.26 13.15
C ASP A 179 -20.40 7.56 13.00
N ASP A 180 -19.12 7.56 13.35
CA ASP A 180 -18.30 8.78 13.36
C ASP A 180 -17.87 9.14 11.92
N PRO A 181 -18.39 10.24 11.35
CA PRO A 181 -18.11 10.61 9.95
C PRO A 181 -16.65 11.01 9.70
N ARG A 182 -15.81 11.08 10.73
CA ARG A 182 -14.36 11.24 10.58
C ARG A 182 -13.68 9.96 10.07
N PHE A 183 -14.36 8.83 10.00
CA PHE A 183 -13.83 7.58 9.46
C PHE A 183 -14.51 7.21 8.13
N ALA A 184 -13.85 6.37 7.34
CA ALA A 184 -14.42 5.76 6.14
C ALA A 184 -13.88 4.35 5.92
N GLY A 185 -14.71 3.47 5.37
CA GLY A 185 -14.35 2.09 5.03
C GLY A 185 -15.50 1.11 5.25
N ASP A 186 -15.17 -0.17 5.30
CA ASP A 186 -16.11 -1.24 5.53
C ASP A 186 -16.39 -1.37 7.05
N GLY A 187 -17.66 -1.32 7.44
CA GLY A 187 -18.07 -1.21 8.85
C GLY A 187 -18.53 0.20 9.27
N MET A 188 -18.64 1.15 8.34
CA MET A 188 -19.30 2.43 8.59
C MET A 188 -20.83 2.31 8.56
N ALA A 189 -21.51 3.11 9.39
CA ALA A 189 -22.95 3.21 9.38
C ALA A 189 -23.48 3.74 8.03
N SER A 190 -24.63 3.21 7.60
CA SER A 190 -25.22 3.56 6.30
C SER A 190 -25.71 5.02 6.20
N GLU A 191 -26.00 5.66 7.34
CA GLU A 191 -26.35 7.09 7.44
C GLU A 191 -25.46 7.79 8.47
N LEU A 192 -24.52 8.60 8.00
CA LEU A 192 -23.59 9.32 8.87
C LEU A 192 -24.12 10.72 9.23
N SER A 193 -23.84 11.15 10.47
CA SER A 193 -24.23 12.47 10.98
C SER A 193 -23.11 13.10 11.80
N GLU A 194 -22.85 14.39 11.60
CA GLU A 194 -21.90 15.17 12.40
C GLU A 194 -22.22 15.16 13.92
N THR A 195 -23.46 14.84 14.29
CA THR A 195 -23.86 14.70 15.70
C THR A 195 -23.26 13.47 16.39
N ASN A 196 -22.72 12.52 15.63
CA ASN A 196 -22.14 11.26 16.12
C ASN A 196 -20.61 11.29 16.20
N ILE A 197 -19.97 12.39 15.81
CA ILE A 197 -18.53 12.60 16.00
C ILE A 197 -18.16 12.36 17.46
N LEU A 198 -17.19 11.49 17.73
CA LEU A 198 -16.68 11.12 19.05
C LEU A 198 -17.70 10.46 20.00
N ARG A 199 -18.80 9.91 19.47
CA ARG A 199 -19.91 9.42 20.30
C ARG A 199 -20.27 7.95 20.08
N ASP A 200 -19.42 7.26 19.32
CA ASP A 200 -19.48 5.84 19.04
C ASP A 200 -18.06 5.24 19.05
N ALA A 201 -17.45 5.25 20.22
CA ALA A 201 -16.02 4.99 20.36
C ALA A 201 -15.68 3.50 20.25
N THR A 202 -16.55 2.63 20.75
CA THR A 202 -16.29 1.19 20.80
C THR A 202 -16.28 0.58 19.39
N ASP A 203 -17.26 0.89 18.55
CA ASP A 203 -17.38 0.29 17.21
C ASP A 203 -16.36 0.90 16.24
N CYS A 204 -16.18 2.23 16.26
CA CYS A 204 -15.15 2.89 15.45
C CYS A 204 -13.72 2.45 15.81
N ARG A 205 -13.43 2.22 17.11
CA ARG A 205 -12.13 1.68 17.52
C ARG A 205 -11.92 0.28 16.98
N GLN A 206 -12.91 -0.58 17.15
CA GLN A 206 -12.81 -1.96 16.72
C GLN A 206 -12.61 -2.06 15.21
N ALA A 207 -13.42 -1.36 14.41
CA ALA A 207 -13.29 -1.34 12.97
C ALA A 207 -11.96 -0.73 12.48
N TYR A 208 -11.42 0.25 13.22
CA TYR A 208 -10.10 0.83 12.90
C TYR A 208 -8.96 -0.14 13.24
N GLU A 209 -9.02 -0.80 14.39
CA GLU A 209 -8.04 -1.82 14.82
C GLU A 209 -8.07 -3.06 13.91
N ASP A 210 -9.25 -3.41 13.40
CA ASP A 210 -9.45 -4.47 12.40
C ASP A 210 -9.03 -4.04 10.98
N GLY A 211 -8.66 -2.76 10.80
CA GLY A 211 -8.18 -2.21 9.53
C GLY A 211 -9.27 -2.05 8.47
N THR A 212 -10.54 -2.16 8.83
CA THR A 212 -11.66 -2.08 7.89
C THR A 212 -12.09 -0.64 7.63
N ILE A 213 -11.83 0.28 8.57
CA ILE A 213 -12.02 1.72 8.40
C ILE A 213 -10.74 2.51 8.69
N ALA A 214 -10.62 3.69 8.08
CA ALA A 214 -9.52 4.63 8.27
C ALA A 214 -10.04 6.04 8.59
N LEU A 215 -9.27 6.82 9.35
CA LEU A 215 -9.58 8.22 9.61
C LEU A 215 -9.43 9.02 8.31
N VAL A 216 -10.49 9.71 7.90
CA VAL A 216 -10.49 10.58 6.73
C VAL A 216 -10.22 12.02 7.15
N ASP A 217 -9.24 12.64 6.50
CA ASP A 217 -9.03 14.08 6.61
C ASP A 217 -10.07 14.81 5.75
N PRO A 218 -10.91 15.70 6.33
CA PRO A 218 -11.94 16.41 5.60
C PRO A 218 -11.39 17.38 4.53
N ASP A 219 -10.10 17.73 4.59
CA ASP A 219 -9.40 18.52 3.58
C ASP A 219 -8.52 17.67 2.64
N ALA A 220 -8.39 16.36 2.89
CA ALA A 220 -7.71 15.46 1.96
C ALA A 220 -8.56 15.22 0.72
N THR A 221 -8.09 15.75 -0.42
CA THR A 221 -8.54 15.26 -1.72
C THR A 221 -8.28 13.75 -1.79
N PRO A 222 -9.23 12.93 -2.28
CA PRO A 222 -9.08 11.48 -2.28
C PRO A 222 -7.76 11.10 -2.95
N ALA A 223 -6.83 10.53 -2.17
CA ALA A 223 -5.54 10.08 -2.66
C ALA A 223 -5.78 9.00 -3.72
N THR A 224 -5.72 9.39 -4.99
CA THR A 224 -5.91 8.50 -6.13
C THR A 224 -4.59 7.86 -6.57
N THR A 225 -3.55 7.94 -5.74
CA THR A 225 -2.23 7.41 -6.06
C THR A 225 -1.85 6.36 -5.05
N VAL A 226 -2.27 5.12 -5.34
CA VAL A 226 -1.57 3.94 -4.83
C VAL A 226 -0.10 4.11 -5.22
N PRO A 227 0.86 4.02 -4.29
CA PRO A 227 2.27 4.18 -4.63
C PRO A 227 2.65 3.20 -5.73
N ALA A 228 3.44 3.66 -6.71
CA ALA A 228 3.79 2.86 -7.90
C ALA A 228 4.41 1.49 -7.52
N SER A 229 5.15 1.44 -6.42
CA SER A 229 5.71 0.21 -5.84
C SER A 229 4.65 -0.77 -5.32
N MET A 230 3.52 -0.28 -4.81
CA MET A 230 2.38 -1.11 -4.39
C MET A 230 1.57 -1.55 -5.60
N LEU A 231 1.39 -0.67 -6.60
CA LEU A 231 0.69 -1.02 -7.84
C LEU A 231 1.46 -2.08 -8.64
N GLU A 232 2.79 -2.00 -8.69
CA GLU A 232 3.64 -3.04 -9.29
C GLU A 232 3.57 -4.36 -8.53
N GLN A 233 3.53 -4.30 -7.20
CA GLN A 233 3.35 -5.47 -6.36
C GLN A 233 1.99 -6.15 -6.59
N ILE A 234 0.92 -5.37 -6.79
CA ILE A 234 -0.40 -5.91 -7.13
C ILE A 234 -0.37 -6.51 -8.54
N ALA A 235 0.22 -5.82 -9.52
CA ALA A 235 0.36 -6.33 -10.88
C ALA A 235 1.20 -7.62 -10.94
N ALA A 236 2.22 -7.77 -10.09
CA ALA A 236 3.02 -9.00 -10.03
C ALA A 236 2.23 -10.24 -9.56
N ARG A 237 1.04 -10.04 -8.95
CA ARG A 237 0.16 -11.10 -8.44
C ARG A 237 -1.00 -11.43 -9.38
N ILE A 238 -1.21 -10.64 -10.43
CA ILE A 238 -2.24 -10.87 -11.44
C ILE A 238 -1.61 -11.71 -12.57
N ASP A 239 -2.26 -12.81 -12.93
CA ASP A 239 -1.91 -13.56 -14.14
C ASP A 239 -2.49 -12.82 -15.35
N PHE A 240 -1.62 -12.11 -16.07
CA PHE A 240 -1.99 -11.44 -17.32
C PHE A 240 -1.89 -12.38 -18.54
N GLY A 241 -1.33 -13.58 -18.39
CA GLY A 241 -1.18 -14.55 -19.48
C GLY A 241 0.04 -14.34 -20.38
N ASP A 242 -0.14 -14.55 -21.68
CA ASP A 242 0.88 -14.35 -22.72
C ASP A 242 0.41 -13.39 -23.83
N ASP A 243 1.24 -13.18 -24.85
CA ASP A 243 0.94 -12.31 -26.01
C ASP A 243 0.67 -13.12 -27.29
N SER A 244 0.06 -14.30 -27.18
CA SER A 244 -0.13 -15.20 -28.33
C SER A 244 -1.43 -14.97 -29.11
N GLY A 245 -2.25 -14.00 -28.68
CA GLY A 245 -3.53 -13.61 -29.29
C GLY A 245 -3.38 -12.95 -30.67
N SER A 246 -4.49 -12.87 -31.41
CA SER A 246 -4.49 -12.17 -32.72
C SER A 246 -4.43 -10.65 -32.58
N TRP A 247 -4.74 -10.15 -31.38
CA TRP A 247 -4.83 -8.74 -31.04
C TRP A 247 -3.81 -8.32 -29.99
N ALA A 248 -2.95 -9.24 -29.55
CA ALA A 248 -1.88 -8.94 -28.60
C ALA A 248 -0.98 -7.78 -29.07
N ASN A 249 -0.61 -6.89 -28.15
CA ASN A 249 0.28 -5.75 -28.40
C ASN A 249 -0.29 -4.72 -29.41
N ASP A 250 -1.61 -4.51 -29.43
CA ASP A 250 -2.26 -3.50 -30.27
C ASP A 250 -2.55 -2.18 -29.54
N GLY A 251 -2.28 -2.13 -28.24
CA GLY A 251 -2.40 -0.96 -27.37
C GLY A 251 -3.73 -0.86 -26.61
N GLU A 252 -4.59 -1.86 -26.72
CA GLU A 252 -5.81 -2.02 -25.90
C GLU A 252 -5.75 -3.38 -25.20
N CYS A 253 -6.26 -3.49 -23.97
CA CYS A 253 -6.38 -4.78 -23.28
C CYS A 253 -7.56 -5.58 -23.86
N ASP A 254 -7.29 -6.73 -24.48
CA ASP A 254 -8.32 -7.59 -25.08
C ASP A 254 -8.93 -8.62 -24.14
N ASP A 255 -8.37 -8.76 -22.94
CA ASP A 255 -8.80 -9.77 -22.00
C ASP A 255 -10.20 -9.45 -21.42
N PRO A 256 -11.21 -10.32 -21.61
CA PRO A 256 -12.55 -10.14 -21.09
C PRO A 256 -12.63 -10.11 -19.56
N ASP A 257 -11.60 -10.50 -18.83
CA ASP A 257 -11.51 -10.36 -17.38
C ASP A 257 -11.19 -8.93 -16.95
N PHE A 258 -10.87 -8.01 -17.85
CA PHE A 258 -10.62 -6.60 -17.51
C PHE A 258 -11.77 -5.70 -17.99
N THR A 259 -11.92 -4.55 -17.33
CA THR A 259 -12.84 -3.46 -17.70
C THR A 259 -12.14 -2.11 -17.55
N GLY A 260 -12.51 -1.13 -18.38
CA GLY A 260 -12.05 0.25 -18.22
C GLY A 260 -11.67 0.92 -19.53
N PRO A 261 -11.25 2.20 -19.49
CA PRO A 261 -10.87 2.97 -20.68
C PRO A 261 -9.72 2.40 -21.50
N GLY A 262 -8.86 1.56 -20.91
CA GLY A 262 -7.75 0.88 -21.58
C GLY A 262 -8.08 -0.54 -22.04
N VAL A 263 -9.34 -0.95 -21.99
CA VAL A 263 -9.83 -2.28 -22.42
C VAL A 263 -10.64 -2.12 -23.70
N VAL A 264 -10.50 -3.06 -24.63
CA VAL A 264 -11.28 -3.09 -25.87
C VAL A 264 -12.78 -3.04 -25.56
N SER A 265 -13.55 -2.39 -26.44
CA SER A 265 -14.97 -2.12 -26.16
C SER A 265 -15.87 -3.37 -26.10
N ASP A 266 -15.48 -4.44 -26.80
CA ASP A 266 -16.22 -5.71 -26.90
C ASP A 266 -15.24 -6.88 -26.79
N PRO A 267 -14.67 -7.16 -25.59
CA PRO A 267 -13.69 -8.23 -25.43
C PRO A 267 -14.37 -9.59 -25.62
N ILE A 268 -13.65 -10.54 -26.22
CA ILE A 268 -14.16 -11.88 -26.51
C ILE A 268 -13.42 -12.94 -25.70
N GLU A 269 -14.12 -14.03 -25.37
CA GLU A 269 -13.58 -15.14 -24.57
C GLU A 269 -12.32 -15.80 -25.16
N ALA A 270 -12.12 -15.69 -26.48
CA ALA A 270 -10.97 -16.27 -27.16
C ALA A 270 -9.65 -15.54 -26.85
N ASP A 271 -9.71 -14.28 -26.38
CA ASP A 271 -8.55 -13.44 -26.13
C ASP A 271 -8.17 -13.36 -24.64
N ARG A 272 -8.91 -14.07 -23.76
CA ARG A 272 -8.60 -14.22 -22.32
C ARG A 272 -7.17 -14.73 -22.11
N LEU A 273 -6.33 -14.00 -21.38
CA LEU A 273 -4.92 -14.31 -21.09
C LEU A 273 -4.01 -14.36 -22.33
N HIS A 274 -4.39 -13.72 -23.44
CA HIS A 274 -3.61 -13.74 -24.69
C HIS A 274 -3.08 -12.34 -25.10
N ASP A 275 -3.24 -11.35 -24.23
CA ASP A 275 -2.79 -9.97 -24.43
C ASP A 275 -2.18 -9.37 -23.14
N ALA A 276 -1.19 -10.08 -22.61
CA ALA A 276 -0.62 -9.79 -21.29
C ALA A 276 0.05 -8.41 -21.20
N SER A 277 0.78 -8.02 -22.25
CA SER A 277 1.57 -6.78 -22.26
C SER A 277 0.67 -5.54 -22.18
N ASP A 278 -0.41 -5.48 -22.96
CA ASP A 278 -1.31 -4.33 -22.96
C ASP A 278 -2.23 -4.34 -21.74
N CYS A 279 -2.73 -5.50 -21.30
CA CYS A 279 -3.51 -5.60 -20.07
C CYS A 279 -2.72 -5.20 -18.81
N ARG A 280 -1.44 -5.59 -18.70
CA ARG A 280 -0.57 -5.15 -17.61
C ARG A 280 -0.29 -3.66 -17.67
N ALA A 281 -0.03 -3.12 -18.85
CA ALA A 281 0.23 -1.69 -19.04
C ALA A 281 -1.02 -0.85 -18.70
N ALA A 282 -2.19 -1.27 -19.18
CA ALA A 282 -3.46 -0.61 -18.90
C ALA A 282 -3.81 -0.67 -17.40
N PHE A 283 -3.53 -1.79 -16.73
CA PHE A 283 -3.70 -1.95 -15.28
C PHE A 283 -2.78 -1.02 -14.49
N LEU A 284 -1.49 -0.98 -14.80
CA LEU A 284 -0.54 -0.08 -14.15
C LEU A 284 -0.82 1.40 -14.41
N ALA A 285 -1.43 1.72 -15.56
CA ALA A 285 -1.89 3.06 -15.88
C ALA A 285 -3.21 3.44 -15.19
N GLY A 286 -3.84 2.51 -14.45
CA GLY A 286 -5.16 2.71 -13.82
C GLY A 286 -6.31 2.84 -14.82
N THR A 287 -6.10 2.40 -16.07
CA THR A 287 -7.08 2.47 -17.16
C THR A 287 -7.76 1.12 -17.44
N ALA A 288 -7.25 0.04 -16.88
CA ALA A 288 -7.92 -1.25 -16.80
C ALA A 288 -8.01 -1.70 -15.35
N THR A 289 -9.16 -2.27 -14.98
CA THR A 289 -9.43 -2.87 -13.68
C THR A 289 -9.85 -4.31 -13.94
N LEU A 290 -9.28 -5.25 -13.18
CA LEU A 290 -9.73 -6.63 -13.22
C LEU A 290 -11.20 -6.65 -12.79
N LYS A 291 -12.09 -7.12 -13.67
CA LYS A 291 -13.45 -7.47 -13.28
C LYS A 291 -13.30 -8.50 -12.17
N SER A 292 -14.01 -8.30 -11.06
CA SER A 292 -14.17 -9.35 -10.06
C SER A 292 -14.93 -10.51 -10.72
N THR A 293 -14.20 -11.38 -11.39
CA THR A 293 -14.69 -12.66 -11.86
C THR A 293 -14.46 -13.61 -10.69
N ALA A 294 -15.58 -13.99 -10.07
CA ALA A 294 -15.69 -15.21 -9.30
C ALA A 294 -15.01 -16.34 -10.09
N GLY A 295 -13.76 -16.64 -9.73
CA GLY A 295 -12.86 -17.46 -10.56
C GLY A 295 -11.39 -17.03 -10.61
N ALA A 296 -10.99 -15.91 -10.01
CA ALA A 296 -9.59 -15.59 -9.79
C ALA A 296 -9.00 -16.39 -8.62
N VAL A 297 -7.73 -16.79 -8.74
CA VAL A 297 -6.91 -17.36 -7.67
C VAL A 297 -7.17 -16.58 -6.37
N GLY A 298 -7.78 -17.23 -5.38
CA GLY A 298 -8.21 -16.57 -4.13
C GLY A 298 -9.72 -16.51 -3.87
N ALA A 299 -10.57 -17.18 -4.67
CA ALA A 299 -11.96 -17.40 -4.28
C ALA A 299 -12.05 -18.46 -3.15
N PHE A 300 -12.74 -18.15 -2.05
CA PHE A 300 -12.97 -19.11 -0.96
C PHE A 300 -13.74 -20.34 -1.46
N ASP A 301 -13.20 -21.54 -1.20
CA ASP A 301 -13.85 -22.79 -1.56
C ASP A 301 -14.89 -23.20 -0.52
N TYR A 302 -16.16 -22.92 -0.81
CA TYR A 302 -17.28 -23.32 0.02
C TYR A 302 -17.50 -24.86 0.07
N GLY A 303 -16.95 -25.63 -0.87
CA GLY A 303 -17.15 -27.06 -0.96
C GLY A 303 -18.45 -27.47 -1.67
N SER A 304 -19.14 -28.47 -1.13
CA SER A 304 -20.36 -29.08 -1.72
C SER A 304 -21.40 -29.43 -0.66
N ASP A 305 -22.64 -29.74 -1.07
CA ASP A 305 -23.73 -30.13 -0.15
C ASP A 305 -23.79 -31.64 0.08
N THR A 306 -22.72 -32.20 0.64
CA THR A 306 -22.60 -33.66 0.83
C THR A 306 -22.82 -34.13 2.27
N SER A 307 -22.83 -33.23 3.25
CA SER A 307 -23.10 -33.58 4.65
C SER A 307 -24.56 -34.01 4.84
N GLU A 308 -24.82 -34.81 5.87
CA GLU A 308 -26.19 -35.11 6.32
C GLU A 308 -26.91 -33.87 6.89
N TRP A 309 -26.15 -32.85 7.26
CA TRP A 309 -26.63 -31.56 7.77
C TRP A 309 -26.68 -30.48 6.70
N ALA A 310 -26.35 -30.81 5.44
CA ALA A 310 -26.41 -29.84 4.36
C ALA A 310 -27.84 -29.33 4.11
N ASN A 311 -28.01 -28.04 3.88
CA ASN A 311 -29.31 -27.40 3.61
C ASN A 311 -30.31 -27.49 4.78
N ASP A 312 -29.82 -27.44 6.03
CA ASP A 312 -30.64 -27.42 7.24
C ASP A 312 -30.98 -26.00 7.75
N GLY A 313 -30.38 -24.98 7.13
CA GLY A 313 -30.55 -23.57 7.44
C GLY A 313 -29.53 -23.01 8.45
N GLN A 314 -28.50 -23.78 8.80
CA GLN A 314 -27.32 -23.33 9.55
C GLN A 314 -26.07 -23.72 8.77
N CYS A 315 -24.94 -23.06 9.03
CA CYS A 315 -23.66 -23.48 8.48
C CYS A 315 -22.95 -24.46 9.43
N ASP A 316 -22.69 -25.68 8.97
CA ASP A 316 -21.99 -26.73 9.74
C ASP A 316 -20.46 -26.77 9.52
N ASP A 317 -19.94 -25.87 8.68
CA ASP A 317 -18.52 -25.79 8.36
C ASP A 317 -17.75 -24.91 9.34
N TRP A 318 -16.89 -25.50 10.16
CA TRP A 318 -16.15 -24.77 11.20
C TRP A 318 -15.11 -23.77 10.69
N ARG A 319 -14.86 -23.69 9.38
CA ARG A 319 -14.05 -22.62 8.76
C ARG A 319 -14.74 -21.25 8.87
N PHE A 320 -16.03 -21.23 9.20
CA PHE A 320 -16.82 -20.02 9.44
C PHE A 320 -17.04 -19.75 10.94
N THR A 321 -17.49 -18.53 11.25
CA THR A 321 -17.92 -18.09 12.58
C THR A 321 -19.14 -17.18 12.48
N GLY A 322 -19.99 -17.13 13.51
CA GLY A 322 -21.15 -16.23 13.55
C GLY A 322 -22.45 -16.86 14.06
N PRO A 323 -23.51 -16.07 14.24
CA PRO A 323 -24.81 -16.54 14.74
C PRO A 323 -25.52 -17.58 13.84
N GLY A 324 -25.25 -17.60 12.54
CA GLY A 324 -25.79 -18.60 11.60
C GLY A 324 -25.15 -19.99 11.68
N MET A 325 -24.12 -20.15 12.51
CA MET A 325 -23.40 -21.43 12.66
C MET A 325 -24.21 -22.46 13.46
N ALA A 326 -24.05 -23.72 13.08
CA ALA A 326 -24.58 -24.83 13.87
C ALA A 326 -23.93 -24.88 15.26
N LYS A 327 -24.73 -25.20 16.28
CA LYS A 327 -24.27 -25.23 17.68
C LYS A 327 -23.27 -26.35 17.98
N LYS A 328 -23.16 -27.35 17.11
CA LYS A 328 -22.29 -28.52 17.28
C LYS A 328 -21.60 -28.83 15.96
N LEU A 329 -20.44 -28.22 15.78
CA LEU A 329 -19.62 -28.43 14.60
C LEU A 329 -18.86 -29.75 14.70
N SER A 330 -18.69 -30.40 13.56
CA SER A 330 -17.92 -31.63 13.43
C SER A 330 -16.94 -31.51 12.26
N SER A 331 -15.76 -32.10 12.40
CA SER A 331 -14.74 -32.09 11.35
C SER A 331 -15.17 -32.87 10.10
N ALA A 332 -16.20 -33.72 10.19
CA ALA A 332 -16.73 -34.47 9.06
C ALA A 332 -17.62 -33.61 8.14
N ASP A 333 -18.07 -32.45 8.62
CA ASP A 333 -19.04 -31.58 7.95
C ASP A 333 -18.38 -30.39 7.23
N VAL A 334 -17.05 -30.25 7.38
CA VAL A 334 -16.22 -29.29 6.64
C VAL A 334 -16.41 -29.47 5.15
N MET A 335 -16.63 -28.37 4.43
CA MET A 335 -16.90 -28.34 2.99
C MET A 335 -18.13 -29.18 2.57
N GLY A 336 -18.97 -29.56 3.53
CA GLY A 336 -20.12 -30.44 3.35
C GLY A 336 -21.46 -29.74 3.29
N ASP A 337 -21.48 -28.42 3.50
CA ASP A 337 -22.70 -27.61 3.63
C ASP A 337 -22.55 -26.25 2.93
N ALA A 338 -22.15 -26.29 1.66
CA ALA A 338 -21.76 -25.11 0.90
C ALA A 338 -22.91 -24.11 0.67
N SER A 339 -24.12 -24.59 0.43
CA SER A 339 -25.28 -23.74 0.11
C SER A 339 -25.68 -22.86 1.29
N ASP A 340 -25.78 -23.43 2.50
CA ASP A 340 -26.17 -22.66 3.69
C ASP A 340 -25.05 -21.72 4.12
N CYS A 341 -23.80 -22.19 4.16
CA CYS A 341 -22.66 -21.34 4.49
C CYS A 341 -22.52 -20.15 3.53
N ARG A 342 -22.72 -20.35 2.22
CA ARG A 342 -22.71 -19.24 1.26
C ARG A 342 -23.87 -18.28 1.46
N ALA A 343 -25.08 -18.81 1.68
CA ALA A 343 -26.27 -17.96 1.87
C ALA A 343 -26.16 -17.10 3.13
N LEU A 344 -25.68 -17.68 4.23
CA LEU A 344 -25.50 -17.02 5.52
C LEU A 344 -24.33 -16.03 5.52
N GLU A 345 -23.26 -16.31 4.78
CA GLU A 345 -22.16 -15.36 4.59
C GLU A 345 -22.64 -14.14 3.79
N THR A 346 -23.38 -14.37 2.71
CA THR A 346 -23.96 -13.29 1.90
C THR A 346 -25.02 -12.48 2.66
N SER A 347 -25.69 -13.06 3.66
CA SER A 347 -26.61 -12.32 4.53
C SER A 347 -25.92 -11.60 5.69
N GLY A 348 -24.60 -11.78 5.86
CA GLY A 348 -23.82 -11.22 6.97
C GLY A 348 -24.02 -11.93 8.31
N GLU A 349 -24.70 -13.09 8.33
CA GLU A 349 -24.94 -13.87 9.55
C GLU A 349 -23.75 -14.73 9.97
N ILE A 350 -22.82 -14.99 9.06
CA ILE A 350 -21.54 -15.64 9.35
C ILE A 350 -20.43 -14.97 8.54
N SER A 351 -19.19 -15.16 8.97
CA SER A 351 -17.99 -14.76 8.24
C SER A 351 -17.00 -15.92 8.15
N ILE A 352 -16.19 -15.92 7.09
CA ILE A 352 -15.04 -16.82 6.96
C ILE A 352 -14.01 -16.41 8.01
N LYS A 353 -13.51 -17.35 8.80
CA LYS A 353 -12.44 -17.04 9.75
C LYS A 353 -11.17 -16.62 8.97
N PRO A 354 -10.45 -15.58 9.43
CA PRO A 354 -9.33 -15.00 8.68
C PRO A 354 -8.33 -16.02 8.16
N VAL A 355 -7.91 -17.00 8.97
CA VAL A 355 -6.92 -18.02 8.58
C VAL A 355 -7.34 -18.92 7.40
N PHE A 356 -8.64 -18.97 7.06
CA PHE A 356 -9.14 -19.67 5.88
C PHE A 356 -9.47 -18.73 4.72
N SER A 357 -9.32 -17.41 4.91
CA SER A 357 -9.41 -16.46 3.80
C SER A 357 -8.15 -16.56 2.96
N PRO A 358 -8.26 -16.51 1.63
CA PRO A 358 -7.09 -16.48 0.76
C PRO A 358 -6.20 -15.24 1.00
N ASP A 359 -6.78 -14.14 1.47
CA ASP A 359 -6.05 -12.91 1.82
C ASP A 359 -5.09 -13.11 2.99
N TYR A 360 -5.43 -13.95 3.97
CA TYR A 360 -4.54 -14.26 5.08
C TYR A 360 -3.30 -15.02 4.61
N GLU A 361 -3.43 -15.97 3.68
CA GLU A 361 -2.24 -16.62 3.11
C GLU A 361 -1.37 -15.63 2.32
N LEU A 362 -1.99 -14.65 1.64
CA LEU A 362 -1.26 -13.62 0.89
C LEU A 362 -0.45 -12.66 1.79
N GLY A 363 -0.76 -12.58 3.09
CA GLY A 363 -0.02 -11.79 4.07
C GLY A 363 1.31 -12.40 4.52
N ALA A 364 1.61 -13.64 4.13
CA ALA A 364 2.86 -14.31 4.44
C ALA A 364 4.09 -13.68 3.72
N PRO A 365 5.31 -13.74 4.27
CA PRO A 365 5.67 -14.45 5.50
C PRO A 365 5.34 -13.67 6.78
N TYR A 366 4.70 -14.34 7.74
CA TYR A 366 4.35 -13.75 9.03
C TYR A 366 5.54 -13.74 10.00
N ASP A 367 5.70 -12.65 10.75
CA ASP A 367 6.72 -12.57 11.80
C ASP A 367 6.40 -13.54 12.94
N SER A 368 7.33 -14.47 13.18
CA SER A 368 7.21 -15.52 14.18
C SER A 368 8.02 -15.23 15.46
N ALA A 369 8.70 -14.08 15.55
CA ALA A 369 9.59 -13.73 16.66
C ALA A 369 8.88 -13.68 18.03
N GLY A 370 7.59 -13.34 18.06
CA GLY A 370 6.77 -13.27 19.27
C GLY A 370 6.16 -14.61 19.70
N VAL A 371 6.29 -15.68 18.91
CA VAL A 371 5.57 -16.94 19.13
C VAL A 371 6.49 -18.01 19.73
N VAL A 372 6.06 -18.61 20.83
CA VAL A 372 6.79 -19.70 21.51
C VAL A 372 6.33 -21.05 20.96
N PHE A 373 7.03 -21.56 19.95
CA PHE A 373 6.71 -22.85 19.32
C PHE A 373 7.16 -24.08 20.10
N GLY A 374 8.14 -23.96 20.99
CA GLY A 374 8.62 -25.08 21.82
C GLY A 374 9.70 -25.95 21.15
N ASP A 375 9.56 -27.27 21.29
CA ASP A 375 10.48 -28.29 20.75
C ASP A 375 9.77 -29.27 19.79
N ASN A 376 10.47 -30.29 19.28
CA ASN A 376 9.91 -31.35 18.41
C ASN A 376 9.89 -32.71 19.13
N SER A 377 9.45 -32.76 20.39
CA SER A 377 9.56 -33.99 21.20
C SER A 377 8.31 -34.88 21.25
N SER A 378 7.21 -34.51 20.58
CA SER A 378 6.06 -35.43 20.44
C SER A 378 6.37 -36.57 19.48
N SER A 379 5.50 -37.60 19.47
CA SER A 379 5.58 -38.67 18.46
C SER A 379 5.03 -38.27 17.10
N TYR A 380 4.40 -37.10 17.02
CA TYR A 380 3.75 -36.58 15.82
C TYR A 380 4.54 -35.42 15.19
N ALA A 381 5.55 -34.89 15.89
CA ALA A 381 6.42 -33.84 15.36
C ALA A 381 7.16 -34.24 14.07
N ASP A 382 7.43 -33.23 13.24
CA ASP A 382 8.15 -33.34 11.96
C ASP A 382 7.40 -34.21 10.91
N ASP A 383 6.07 -34.20 10.93
CA ASP A 383 5.22 -34.91 9.97
C ASP A 383 4.58 -33.99 8.90
N GLY A 384 4.82 -32.68 9.01
CA GLY A 384 4.33 -31.64 8.10
C GLY A 384 2.96 -31.08 8.45
N ILE A 385 2.39 -31.47 9.59
CA ILE A 385 1.13 -30.97 10.15
C ILE A 385 1.44 -30.37 11.51
N CYS A 386 0.82 -29.24 11.87
CA CYS A 386 0.95 -28.70 13.21
C CYS A 386 0.02 -29.42 14.20
N ASP A 387 0.59 -30.17 15.13
CA ASP A 387 -0.16 -30.89 16.19
C ASP A 387 -0.40 -30.08 17.46
N ASP A 388 0.17 -28.88 17.55
CA ASP A 388 0.01 -28.04 18.73
C ASP A 388 -1.44 -27.52 18.83
N PRO A 389 -2.19 -27.88 19.89
CA PRO A 389 -3.61 -27.52 20.06
C PRO A 389 -3.88 -26.01 20.11
N ARG A 390 -2.85 -25.19 20.33
CA ARG A 390 -2.95 -23.73 20.38
C ARG A 390 -3.15 -23.10 19.00
N PHE A 391 -2.79 -23.81 17.94
CA PHE A 391 -2.91 -23.30 16.58
C PHE A 391 -4.21 -23.78 15.92
N GLU A 392 -4.65 -23.02 14.93
CA GLU A 392 -5.74 -23.41 14.04
C GLU A 392 -5.48 -23.02 12.59
N GLY A 393 -6.04 -23.78 11.66
CA GLY A 393 -5.92 -23.51 10.23
C GLY A 393 -5.81 -24.79 9.40
N PRO A 394 -5.78 -24.68 8.06
CA PRO A 394 -5.69 -25.82 7.15
C PRO A 394 -4.46 -26.72 7.34
N GLY A 395 -3.39 -26.22 7.97
CA GLY A 395 -2.17 -26.99 8.27
C GLY A 395 -2.20 -27.74 9.60
N THR A 396 -3.29 -27.68 10.37
CA THR A 396 -3.34 -28.24 11.72
C THR A 396 -3.93 -29.65 11.80
N ALA A 397 -3.56 -30.41 12.84
CA ALA A 397 -4.09 -31.75 13.05
C ALA A 397 -5.60 -31.74 13.33
N THR A 398 -6.32 -32.67 12.72
CA THR A 398 -7.79 -32.81 12.92
C THR A 398 -8.16 -33.30 14.32
N THR A 399 -7.23 -33.97 15.00
CA THR A 399 -7.39 -34.42 16.39
C THR A 399 -6.25 -33.85 17.21
N MET A 400 -6.58 -32.90 18.07
CA MET A 400 -5.62 -32.19 18.91
C MET A 400 -5.49 -32.86 20.28
N LEU A 401 -4.26 -33.06 20.75
CA LEU A 401 -3.98 -33.58 22.09
C LEU A 401 -3.25 -32.52 22.92
N ASP A 402 -3.70 -32.33 24.17
CA ASP A 402 -3.03 -31.40 25.09
C ASP A 402 -1.55 -31.75 25.33
N SER A 403 -1.16 -33.02 25.13
CA SER A 403 0.23 -33.47 25.27
C SER A 403 1.16 -32.93 24.19
N ASP A 404 0.63 -32.46 23.07
CA ASP A 404 1.42 -32.02 21.90
C ASP A 404 1.64 -30.49 21.87
N SER A 405 1.16 -29.77 22.89
CA SER A 405 1.41 -28.34 23.03
C SER A 405 2.89 -28.04 23.24
N GLU A 406 3.44 -27.16 22.40
CA GLU A 406 4.87 -26.80 22.34
C GLU A 406 5.80 -27.99 22.02
N ARG A 407 5.28 -29.02 21.34
CA ARG A 407 6.02 -30.26 21.02
C ARG A 407 6.21 -30.55 19.55
N ASP A 408 5.75 -29.65 18.69
CA ASP A 408 5.84 -29.75 17.24
C ASP A 408 6.24 -28.40 16.60
N ALA A 409 7.37 -27.87 17.06
CA ALA A 409 7.77 -26.50 16.77
C ALA A 409 8.10 -26.25 15.29
N ALA A 410 8.67 -27.22 14.59
CA ALA A 410 9.11 -27.05 13.20
C ALA A 410 7.93 -26.91 12.23
N ASP A 411 6.93 -27.79 12.33
CA ASP A 411 5.78 -27.78 11.44
C ASP A 411 4.87 -26.59 11.73
N CYS A 412 4.58 -26.33 13.02
CA CYS A 412 3.80 -25.17 13.43
C CYS A 412 4.45 -23.84 13.01
N ARG A 413 5.77 -23.68 13.17
CA ARG A 413 6.46 -22.45 12.71
C ARG A 413 6.36 -22.29 11.20
N THR A 414 6.66 -23.35 10.46
CA THR A 414 6.65 -23.31 8.99
C THR A 414 5.28 -22.91 8.46
N LEU A 415 4.23 -23.50 9.03
CA LEU A 415 2.85 -23.23 8.62
C LEU A 415 2.36 -21.84 9.08
N PHE A 416 2.79 -21.37 10.25
CA PHE A 416 2.44 -20.04 10.74
C PHE A 416 3.08 -18.96 9.87
N GLU A 417 4.39 -19.06 9.62
CA GLU A 417 5.12 -18.14 8.75
C GLU A 417 4.53 -18.17 7.33
N ALA A 418 4.06 -19.32 6.84
CA ALA A 418 3.41 -19.44 5.54
C ALA A 418 1.95 -18.93 5.50
N GLY A 419 1.40 -18.38 6.59
CA GLY A 419 0.01 -17.91 6.63
C GLY A 419 -1.03 -19.03 6.53
N LYS A 420 -0.66 -20.26 6.86
CA LYS A 420 -1.53 -21.44 6.80
C LYS A 420 -2.20 -21.77 8.13
N ILE A 421 -1.69 -21.21 9.23
CA ILE A 421 -2.26 -21.38 10.55
C ILE A 421 -2.14 -20.07 11.33
N THR A 422 -2.98 -19.90 12.35
CA THR A 422 -2.92 -18.81 13.31
C THR A 422 -2.89 -19.35 14.73
N LEU A 423 -2.41 -18.55 15.67
CA LEU A 423 -2.47 -18.84 17.10
C LEU A 423 -3.82 -18.38 17.64
N ARG A 424 -4.53 -19.24 18.38
CA ARG A 424 -5.86 -18.96 18.95
C ARG A 424 -5.87 -18.04 20.16
#